data_AF-A0A0B4BN58-F1
#
_entry.id   AF-A0A0B4BN58-F1
#
_cell.length_a   1.000
_cell.length_b   1.000
_cell.length_c   1.000
_cell.angle_alpha   90.00
_cell.angle_beta   90.00
_cell.angle_gamma   90.00
#
_symmetry.space_group_name_H-M   'P 1'
#
loop_
_entity.id
_entity.type
_entity.pdbx_description
1 polymer ?
#
loop_
_entity_poly.entity_id
_entity_poly.type
_entity_poly.pdbx_seq_one_letter_code
_entity_poly.pdbx_strand_id
1 'polypeptide(L)'
;MTIANLPAIRALRPAWNKGRIVGQKRPLKPKHVWAIRVRLELADNQRDLALFNLAIDSKLRGCDLVKMKVIDVMASGQIKERASVLQSKTQKPVRFEISEGTRASLEKWMQDPLMVGSEYLWPGRFHERLHISTRQYARIVRDWVTSIGLEASAYGTHSMRRTKVTQIYKKTGNLRAVQLLLGHTKMDSTVRYLGVELEDALAIAEAIEI
;
A
#
# COMPACT_ATOMS: atom_id res chain seq x y z
N MET A 1 -21.36 -4.21 -42.12
CA MET A 1 -22.32 -3.85 -41.06
C MET A 1 -21.54 -3.45 -39.81
N THR A 2 -21.57 -2.17 -39.46
CA THR A 2 -20.93 -1.61 -38.26
C THR A 2 -21.83 -1.85 -37.06
N ILE A 3 -21.40 -2.68 -36.11
CA ILE A 3 -22.09 -2.86 -34.84
C ILE A 3 -21.85 -1.60 -34.01
N ALA A 4 -22.88 -0.76 -33.88
CA ALA A 4 -22.87 0.36 -32.97
C ALA A 4 -22.72 -0.17 -31.54
N ASN A 5 -21.60 0.14 -30.88
CA ASN A 5 -21.42 -0.09 -29.45
C ASN A 5 -22.43 0.79 -28.70
N LEU A 6 -23.60 0.23 -28.39
CA LEU A 6 -24.58 0.86 -27.50
C LEU A 6 -23.92 1.11 -26.13
N PRO A 7 -24.06 2.31 -25.54
CA PRO A 7 -23.48 2.59 -24.24
C PRO A 7 -24.10 1.65 -23.21
N ALA A 8 -23.28 0.85 -22.54
CA ALA A 8 -23.72 -0.03 -21.48
C ALA A 8 -24.30 0.81 -20.33
N ILE A 9 -25.63 0.88 -20.23
CA ILE A 9 -26.33 1.50 -19.11
C ILE A 9 -26.04 0.63 -17.88
N ARG A 10 -25.03 1.03 -17.10
CA ARG A 10 -24.75 0.41 -15.81
C ARG A 10 -25.76 0.91 -14.81
N ALA A 11 -26.62 0.01 -14.32
CA ALA A 11 -27.46 0.29 -13.17
C ALA A 11 -26.61 0.86 -12.02
N LEU A 12 -26.98 2.05 -11.53
CA LEU A 12 -26.37 2.69 -10.37
C LEU A 12 -26.70 1.84 -9.13
N ARG A 13 -25.90 0.81 -8.87
CA ARG A 13 -26.01 0.04 -7.64
C ARG A 13 -25.58 0.94 -6.48
N PRO A 14 -26.40 1.07 -5.42
CA PRO A 14 -25.98 1.75 -4.21
C PRO A 14 -24.67 1.17 -3.71
N ALA A 15 -23.78 2.01 -3.20
CA ALA A 15 -22.56 1.54 -2.58
C ALA A 15 -22.90 0.56 -1.44
N TRP A 16 -22.20 -0.57 -1.34
CA TRP A 16 -22.48 -1.63 -0.36
C TRP A 16 -22.48 -1.15 1.10
N ASN A 17 -21.84 -0.01 1.36
CA ASN A 17 -21.68 0.63 2.65
C ASN A 17 -22.63 1.83 2.86
N LYS A 18 -23.59 2.08 1.96
CA LYS A 18 -24.57 3.16 2.14
C LYS A 18 -25.31 2.93 3.46
N GLY A 19 -25.21 3.89 4.39
CA GLY A 19 -25.80 3.81 5.73
C GLY A 19 -25.04 2.96 6.76
N ARG A 20 -23.84 2.44 6.46
CA ARG A 20 -23.02 1.65 7.39
C ARG A 20 -21.80 2.45 7.87
N ILE A 21 -21.59 2.51 9.20
CA ILE A 21 -20.34 3.01 9.79
C ILE A 21 -19.26 1.94 9.58
N VAL A 22 -18.43 2.09 8.56
CA VAL A 22 -17.28 1.21 8.34
C VAL A 22 -16.11 1.77 9.14
N GLY A 23 -15.71 1.06 10.20
CA GLY A 23 -14.57 1.43 11.02
C GLY A 23 -13.27 1.52 10.21
N GLN A 24 -12.30 2.27 10.74
CA GLN A 24 -10.99 2.40 10.08
C GLN A 24 -10.28 1.04 10.00
N LYS A 25 -9.70 0.73 8.84
CA LYS A 25 -8.92 -0.51 8.65
C LYS A 25 -7.70 -0.54 9.57
N ARG A 26 -7.49 -1.64 10.29
CA ARG A 26 -6.42 -1.77 11.29
C ARG A 26 -5.04 -1.88 10.62
N PRO A 27 -3.96 -1.31 11.17
CA PRO A 27 -2.60 -1.59 10.73
C PRO A 27 -2.21 -3.04 11.06
N LEU A 28 -1.28 -3.61 10.29
CA LEU A 28 -0.69 -4.92 10.64
C LEU A 28 0.27 -4.76 11.82
N LYS A 29 0.32 -5.78 12.69
CA LYS A 29 1.36 -5.90 13.72
C LYS A 29 2.64 -6.48 13.09
N PRO A 30 3.84 -6.26 13.66
CA PRO A 30 5.08 -6.83 13.14
C PRO A 30 5.00 -8.36 12.90
N LYS A 31 4.41 -9.10 13.85
CA LYS A 31 4.16 -10.54 13.70
C LYS A 31 3.28 -10.91 12.49
N HIS A 32 2.30 -10.07 12.14
CA HIS A 32 1.44 -10.30 10.97
C HIS A 32 2.22 -10.04 9.67
N VAL A 33 3.05 -8.99 9.64
CA VAL A 33 3.91 -8.68 8.50
C VAL A 33 4.88 -9.83 8.23
N TRP A 34 5.52 -10.34 9.29
CA TRP A 34 6.40 -11.50 9.20
C TRP A 34 5.66 -12.74 8.70
N ALA A 35 4.50 -13.08 9.28
CA ALA A 35 3.74 -14.26 8.87
C ALA A 35 3.28 -14.21 7.39
N ILE A 36 2.91 -13.03 6.88
CA ILE A 36 2.55 -12.87 5.46
C ILE A 36 3.77 -13.05 4.56
N ARG A 37 4.93 -12.46 4.92
CA ARG A 37 6.18 -12.63 4.14
C ARG A 37 6.57 -14.09 4.02
N VAL A 38 6.63 -14.79 5.14
CA VAL A 38 7.01 -16.22 5.18
C VAL A 38 6.09 -17.06 4.28
N ARG A 39 4.77 -16.81 4.32
CA ARG A 39 3.84 -17.54 3.45
C ARG A 39 4.03 -17.24 1.97
N LEU A 40 4.31 -15.99 1.61
CA LEU A 40 4.57 -15.60 0.22
C LEU A 40 5.90 -16.17 -0.28
N GLU A 41 6.92 -16.22 0.58
CA GLU A 41 8.22 -16.83 0.29
C GLU A 41 8.10 -18.34 0.11
N LEU A 42 7.41 -19.04 1.02
CA LEU A 42 7.17 -20.49 0.91
C LEU A 42 6.35 -20.88 -0.32
N ALA A 43 5.46 -19.99 -0.78
CA ALA A 43 4.68 -20.18 -1.99
C ALA A 43 5.41 -19.74 -3.27
N ASP A 44 6.66 -19.28 -3.17
CA ASP A 44 7.45 -18.72 -4.27
C ASP A 44 6.72 -17.62 -5.06
N ASN A 45 5.84 -16.86 -4.38
CA ASN A 45 5.03 -15.83 -5.03
C ASN A 45 5.76 -14.49 -5.06
N GLN A 46 6.76 -14.40 -5.95
CA GLN A 46 7.69 -13.27 -6.06
C GLN A 46 6.98 -11.92 -6.26
N ARG A 47 5.99 -11.87 -7.16
CA ARG A 47 5.23 -10.64 -7.44
C ARG A 47 4.54 -10.12 -6.19
N ASP A 48 3.81 -10.99 -5.50
CA ASP A 48 2.99 -10.57 -4.38
C ASP A 48 3.88 -10.24 -3.16
N LEU A 49 5.01 -10.93 -2.99
CA LEU A 49 6.02 -10.57 -1.98
C LEU A 49 6.60 -9.17 -2.23
N ALA A 50 7.02 -8.87 -3.46
CA ALA A 50 7.52 -7.56 -3.85
C ALA A 50 6.44 -6.46 -3.67
N LEU A 51 5.20 -6.74 -4.09
CA LEU A 51 4.07 -5.82 -3.93
C LEU A 51 3.77 -5.55 -2.46
N PHE A 52 3.76 -6.60 -1.62
CA PHE A 52 3.53 -6.48 -0.19
C PHE A 52 4.60 -5.62 0.48
N ASN A 53 5.88 -5.92 0.21
CA ASN A 53 7.00 -5.18 0.77
C ASN A 53 6.99 -3.70 0.36
N LEU A 54 6.78 -3.43 -0.94
CA LEU A 54 6.72 -2.05 -1.43
C LEU A 54 5.47 -1.32 -0.92
N ALA A 55 4.34 -1.98 -0.70
CA ALA A 55 3.16 -1.35 -0.11
C ALA A 55 3.42 -0.82 1.31
N ILE A 56 4.18 -1.55 2.12
CA ILE A 56 4.56 -1.17 3.48
C ILE A 56 5.63 -0.06 3.49
N ASP A 57 6.60 -0.14 2.58
CA ASP A 57 7.69 0.84 2.47
C ASP A 57 7.27 2.15 1.80
N SER A 58 6.42 2.10 0.79
CA SER A 58 5.96 3.31 0.12
C SER A 58 4.87 4.05 0.89
N LYS A 59 4.09 3.31 1.68
CA LYS A 59 2.86 3.79 2.33
C LYS A 59 1.93 4.50 1.33
N LEU A 60 1.98 4.16 0.05
CA LEU A 60 1.15 4.83 -0.96
C LEU A 60 -0.32 4.40 -0.84
N ARG A 61 -1.22 5.21 -1.42
CA ARG A 61 -2.61 4.76 -1.59
C ARG A 61 -2.61 3.64 -2.63
N GLY A 62 -3.57 2.71 -2.53
CA GLY A 62 -3.64 1.58 -3.45
C GLY A 62 -3.70 2.00 -4.92
N CYS A 63 -4.40 3.10 -5.24
CA CYS A 63 -4.46 3.64 -6.60
C CYS A 63 -3.13 4.16 -7.14
N ASP A 64 -2.26 4.68 -6.26
CA ASP A 64 -0.94 5.20 -6.63
C ASP A 64 0.04 4.02 -6.76
N LEU A 65 0.01 3.08 -5.80
CA LEU A 65 0.87 1.88 -5.79
C LEU A 65 0.69 1.03 -7.05
N VAL A 66 -0.55 0.74 -7.45
CA VAL A 66 -0.81 -0.14 -8.61
C VAL A 66 -0.42 0.49 -9.94
N LYS A 67 -0.25 1.82 -9.98
CA LYS A 67 0.14 2.58 -11.18
C LYS A 67 1.65 2.85 -11.25
N MET A 68 2.42 2.39 -10.26
CA MET A 68 3.86 2.58 -10.26
C MET A 68 4.51 1.96 -11.48
N LYS A 69 5.42 2.70 -12.09
CA LYS A 69 6.21 2.28 -13.25
C LYS A 69 7.54 1.67 -12.79
N VAL A 70 8.14 0.85 -13.64
CA VAL A 70 9.49 0.31 -13.40
C VAL A 70 10.51 1.44 -13.19
N ILE A 71 10.41 2.51 -13.97
CA ILE A 71 11.29 3.69 -13.89
C ILE A 71 11.21 4.41 -12.54
N ASP A 72 10.12 4.26 -11.78
CA ASP A 72 9.97 4.92 -10.48
C ASP A 72 10.89 4.29 -9.43
N VAL A 73 11.18 2.98 -9.57
CA VAL A 73 11.90 2.18 -8.58
C VAL A 73 13.26 1.70 -9.07
N MET A 74 13.51 1.67 -10.37
CA MET A 74 14.76 1.18 -10.96
C MET A 74 15.42 2.27 -11.82
N ALA A 75 16.75 2.32 -11.80
CA ALA A 75 17.56 3.09 -12.74
C ALA A 75 18.87 2.33 -13.01
N SER A 76 19.34 2.33 -14.26
CA SER A 76 20.61 1.71 -14.66
C SER A 76 20.76 0.24 -14.20
N GLY A 77 19.66 -0.53 -14.27
CA GLY A 77 19.63 -1.95 -13.88
C GLY A 77 19.63 -2.21 -12.36
N GLN A 78 19.58 -1.18 -11.52
CA GLN A 78 19.58 -1.32 -10.06
C GLN A 78 18.32 -0.73 -9.43
N ILE A 79 17.82 -1.37 -8.36
CA ILE A 79 16.72 -0.83 -7.57
C ILE A 79 17.24 0.35 -6.72
N LYS A 80 16.55 1.49 -6.83
CA LYS A 80 16.87 2.71 -6.10
C LYS A 80 16.68 2.49 -4.60
N GLU A 81 17.49 3.16 -3.77
CA GLU A 81 17.26 3.18 -2.32
C GLU A 81 16.04 4.03 -1.91
N ARG A 82 15.68 5.00 -2.74
CA ARG A 82 14.54 5.89 -2.55
C ARG A 82 13.82 6.10 -3.87
N ALA A 83 12.50 6.08 -3.82
CA ALA A 83 11.64 6.42 -4.95
C ALA A 83 10.83 7.68 -4.64
N SER A 84 10.34 8.33 -5.69
CA SER A 84 9.46 9.49 -5.61
C SER A 84 8.29 9.28 -6.56
N VAL A 85 7.06 9.38 -6.06
CA VAL A 85 5.84 9.17 -6.85
C VAL A 85 4.89 10.35 -6.65
N LEU A 86 4.32 10.86 -7.75
CA LEU A 86 3.28 11.88 -7.70
C LEU A 86 1.95 11.26 -7.25
N GLN A 87 1.40 11.70 -6.13
CA GLN A 87 0.15 11.15 -5.62
C GLN A 87 -1.06 11.65 -6.41
N SER A 88 -1.95 10.73 -6.81
CA SER A 88 -3.16 11.07 -7.59
C SER A 88 -4.11 12.02 -6.84
N LYS A 89 -4.22 11.89 -5.52
CA LYS A 89 -5.17 12.68 -4.72
C LYS A 89 -4.70 14.11 -4.46
N THR A 90 -3.43 14.27 -4.12
CA THR A 90 -2.89 15.55 -3.65
C THR A 90 -2.08 16.27 -4.72
N GLN A 91 -1.73 15.58 -5.83
CA GLN A 91 -0.85 16.09 -6.88
C GLN A 91 0.50 16.57 -6.34
N LYS A 92 0.97 15.95 -5.25
CA LYS A 92 2.26 16.24 -4.62
C LYS A 92 3.17 15.02 -4.72
N PRO A 93 4.47 15.23 -5.00
CA PRO A 93 5.44 14.15 -4.94
C PRO A 93 5.59 13.67 -3.50
N VAL A 94 5.64 12.35 -3.32
CA VAL A 94 6.01 11.73 -2.05
C VAL A 94 7.22 10.85 -2.27
N ARG A 95 8.28 11.15 -1.51
CA ARG A 95 9.51 10.38 -1.47
C ARG A 95 9.44 9.37 -0.33
N PHE A 96 9.89 8.15 -0.59
CA PHE A 96 9.93 7.08 0.40
C PHE A 96 11.18 6.21 0.22
N GLU A 97 11.56 5.54 1.30
CA GLU A 97 12.62 4.54 1.33
C GLU A 97 12.17 3.23 0.69
N ILE A 98 13.07 2.57 -0.03
CA ILE A 98 12.94 1.16 -0.43
C ILE A 98 13.96 0.40 0.40
N SER A 99 13.50 -0.28 1.45
CA SER A 99 14.39 -1.03 2.34
C SER A 99 15.09 -2.17 1.60
N GLU A 100 16.22 -2.63 2.13
CA GLU A 100 17.03 -3.69 1.54
C GLU A 100 16.22 -4.96 1.22
N GLY A 101 15.40 -5.44 2.17
CA GLY A 101 14.52 -6.59 1.91
C GLY A 101 13.49 -6.34 0.81
N THR A 102 12.98 -5.11 0.67
CA THR A 102 12.11 -4.73 -0.45
C THR A 102 12.87 -4.72 -1.77
N ARG A 103 14.11 -4.19 -1.79
CA ARG A 103 14.97 -4.21 -2.98
C ARG A 103 15.23 -5.63 -3.46
N ALA A 104 15.63 -6.53 -2.55
CA ALA A 104 15.86 -7.94 -2.87
C ALA A 104 14.61 -8.61 -3.46
N SER A 105 13.42 -8.37 -2.90
CA SER A 105 12.18 -8.91 -3.45
C SER A 105 11.81 -8.31 -4.81
N LEU A 106 12.10 -7.03 -5.04
CA LEU A 106 11.88 -6.36 -6.32
C LEU A 106 12.84 -6.90 -7.39
N GLU A 107 14.12 -7.10 -7.06
CA GLU A 107 15.10 -7.67 -7.98
C GLU A 107 14.67 -9.06 -8.47
N LYS A 108 14.23 -9.93 -7.55
CA LYS A 108 13.67 -11.24 -7.91
C LYS A 108 12.44 -11.12 -8.81
N TRP A 109 11.50 -10.22 -8.47
CA TRP A 109 10.31 -9.99 -9.28
C TRP A 109 10.65 -9.49 -10.69
N MET A 110 11.67 -8.63 -10.82
CA MET A 110 12.09 -8.07 -12.12
C MET A 110 12.72 -9.11 -13.06
N GLN A 111 13.12 -10.27 -12.54
CA GLN A 111 13.62 -11.39 -13.35
C GLN A 111 12.50 -12.27 -13.92
N ASP A 112 11.25 -12.07 -13.50
CA ASP A 112 10.11 -12.83 -14.01
C ASP A 112 9.87 -12.52 -15.50
N PRO A 113 9.59 -13.52 -16.36
CA PRO A 113 9.30 -13.31 -17.78
C PRO A 113 8.20 -12.28 -18.06
N LEU A 114 7.24 -12.11 -17.15
CA LEU A 114 6.17 -11.11 -17.26
C LEU A 114 6.67 -9.66 -17.20
N MET A 115 7.88 -9.44 -16.70
CA MET A 115 8.48 -8.11 -16.59
C MET A 115 9.24 -7.69 -17.85
N VAL A 116 9.49 -8.60 -18.79
CA VAL A 116 10.16 -8.29 -20.06
C VAL A 116 9.32 -7.28 -20.85
N GLY A 117 9.87 -6.09 -21.08
CA GLY A 117 9.18 -5.00 -21.79
C GLY A 117 8.02 -4.35 -21.02
N SER A 118 7.82 -4.69 -19.74
CA SER A 118 6.74 -4.12 -18.94
C SER A 118 7.06 -2.69 -18.51
N GLU A 119 6.16 -1.75 -18.83
CA GLU A 119 6.24 -0.37 -18.34
C GLU A 119 5.88 -0.27 -16.85
N TYR A 120 4.91 -1.06 -16.42
CA TYR A 120 4.35 -1.03 -15.08
C TYR A 120 5.01 -2.07 -14.18
N LEU A 121 5.17 -1.72 -12.91
CA LEU A 121 5.75 -2.62 -11.92
C LEU A 121 4.82 -3.82 -11.61
N TRP A 122 3.51 -3.64 -11.82
CA TRP A 122 2.48 -4.61 -11.49
C TRP A 122 1.60 -4.92 -12.71
N PRO A 123 2.14 -5.59 -13.75
CA PRO A 123 1.43 -5.88 -14.99
C PRO A 123 0.12 -6.65 -14.74
N GLY A 124 -0.90 -6.29 -15.53
CA GLY A 124 -2.16 -7.03 -15.58
C GLY A 124 -2.00 -8.32 -16.38
N ARG A 125 -2.94 -9.27 -16.20
CA ARG A 125 -2.99 -10.50 -17.02
C ARG A 125 -3.69 -10.32 -18.37
N PHE A 126 -4.32 -9.16 -18.60
CA PHE A 126 -5.14 -8.90 -19.79
C PHE A 126 -4.49 -7.77 -20.58
N HIS A 127 -4.32 -7.95 -21.89
CA HIS A 127 -3.64 -6.99 -22.78
C HIS A 127 -4.27 -5.58 -22.75
N GLU A 128 -5.58 -5.47 -22.52
CA GLU A 128 -6.28 -4.17 -22.41
C GLU A 128 -5.96 -3.41 -21.10
N ARG A 129 -5.29 -4.04 -20.13
CA ARG A 129 -4.96 -3.43 -18.83
C ARG A 129 -3.49 -3.61 -18.52
N LEU A 130 -2.75 -2.53 -18.70
CA LEU A 130 -1.31 -2.46 -18.50
C LEU A 130 -0.87 -2.78 -17.06
N HIS A 131 -1.75 -2.61 -16.07
CA HIS A 131 -1.44 -2.92 -14.67
C HIS A 131 -2.64 -3.49 -13.90
N ILE A 132 -2.39 -4.10 -12.74
CA ILE A 132 -3.46 -4.59 -11.85
C ILE A 132 -4.38 -3.44 -11.41
N SER A 133 -5.68 -3.71 -11.34
CA SER A 133 -6.64 -2.73 -10.81
C SER A 133 -6.55 -2.60 -9.30
N THR A 134 -6.97 -1.47 -8.74
CA THR A 134 -7.11 -1.29 -7.28
C THR A 134 -8.04 -2.34 -6.64
N ARG A 135 -9.06 -2.81 -7.38
CA ARG A 135 -9.95 -3.89 -6.92
C ARG A 135 -9.21 -5.23 -6.84
N GLN A 136 -8.35 -5.50 -7.83
CA GLN A 136 -7.52 -6.70 -7.80
C GLN A 136 -6.52 -6.64 -6.65
N TYR A 137 -5.86 -5.50 -6.45
CA TYR A 137 -4.99 -5.30 -5.29
C TYR A 137 -5.73 -5.49 -3.95
N ALA A 138 -6.96 -4.97 -3.82
CA ALA A 138 -7.77 -5.20 -2.63
C ALA A 138 -8.14 -6.67 -2.40
N ARG A 139 -8.30 -7.46 -3.47
CA ARG A 139 -8.49 -8.92 -3.39
C ARG A 139 -7.21 -9.61 -2.91
N ILE A 140 -6.07 -9.29 -3.53
CA ILE A 140 -4.76 -9.83 -3.12
C ILE A 140 -4.49 -9.55 -1.62
N VAL A 141 -4.72 -8.32 -1.16
CA VAL A 141 -4.56 -7.97 0.26
C VAL A 141 -5.51 -8.77 1.16
N ARG A 142 -6.75 -9.01 0.72
CA ARG A 142 -7.69 -9.87 1.46
C ARG A 142 -7.11 -11.28 1.61
N ASP A 143 -6.60 -11.84 0.52
CA ASP A 143 -6.07 -13.21 0.50
C ASP A 143 -4.84 -13.34 1.40
N TRP A 144 -3.94 -12.35 1.42
CA TRP A 144 -2.81 -12.32 2.37
C TRP A 144 -3.29 -12.31 3.82
N VAL A 145 -4.26 -11.46 4.16
CA VAL A 145 -4.80 -11.33 5.51
C VAL A 145 -5.50 -12.61 5.95
N THR A 146 -6.36 -13.19 5.11
CA THR A 146 -7.08 -14.42 5.43
C THR A 146 -6.15 -15.61 5.54
N SER A 147 -5.05 -15.63 4.77
CA SER A 147 -4.07 -16.70 4.86
C SER A 147 -3.58 -16.84 6.31
N ILE A 148 -3.16 -15.75 6.95
CA ILE A 148 -2.66 -15.77 8.33
C ILE A 148 -3.77 -15.81 9.42
N GLY A 149 -5.01 -16.15 9.04
CA GLY A 149 -6.14 -16.32 9.96
C GLY A 149 -6.73 -15.02 10.50
N LEU A 150 -6.44 -13.88 9.86
CA LEU A 150 -7.03 -12.60 10.27
C LEU A 150 -8.39 -12.35 9.59
N GLU A 151 -9.26 -11.64 10.29
CA GLU A 151 -10.59 -11.27 9.82
C GLU A 151 -10.50 -10.22 8.69
N ALA A 152 -10.98 -10.59 7.50
CA ALA A 152 -10.83 -9.80 6.27
C ALA A 152 -11.48 -8.40 6.33
N SER A 153 -12.58 -8.23 7.07
CA SER A 153 -13.30 -6.97 7.18
C SER A 153 -12.53 -5.92 7.98
N ALA A 154 -11.63 -6.32 8.89
CA ALA A 154 -10.79 -5.41 9.66
C ALA A 154 -9.60 -4.86 8.87
N TYR A 155 -9.20 -5.52 7.78
CA TYR A 155 -8.01 -5.17 6.99
C TYR A 155 -8.34 -4.80 5.54
N GLY A 156 -7.37 -4.20 4.83
CA GLY A 156 -7.51 -3.82 3.42
C GLY A 156 -6.30 -3.03 2.93
N THR A 157 -6.42 -2.42 1.74
CA THR A 157 -5.31 -1.66 1.12
C THR A 157 -4.80 -0.52 2.01
N HIS A 158 -5.69 0.13 2.77
CA HIS A 158 -5.31 1.12 3.76
C HIS A 158 -4.54 0.55 4.95
N SER A 159 -4.70 -0.74 5.30
CA SER A 159 -3.89 -1.38 6.33
C SER A 159 -2.42 -1.38 5.96
N MET A 160 -2.09 -1.66 4.69
CA MET A 160 -0.68 -1.63 4.21
C MET A 160 -0.09 -0.23 4.44
N ARG A 161 -0.81 0.80 3.98
CA ARG A 161 -0.42 2.20 4.15
C ARG A 161 -0.27 2.63 5.62
N ARG A 162 -1.13 2.16 6.53
CA ARG A 162 -1.07 2.50 7.97
C ARG A 162 0.06 1.79 8.71
N THR A 163 0.44 0.60 8.27
CA THR A 163 1.29 -0.31 9.05
C THR A 163 2.60 0.34 9.50
N LYS A 164 3.43 0.83 8.57
CA LYS A 164 4.75 1.38 8.95
C LYS A 164 4.62 2.72 9.68
N VAL A 165 3.70 3.60 9.25
CA VAL A 165 3.55 4.92 9.86
C VAL A 165 3.01 4.87 11.30
N THR A 166 2.14 3.91 11.62
CA THR A 166 1.70 3.69 12.99
C THR A 166 2.88 3.26 13.87
N GLN A 167 3.79 2.42 13.37
CA GLN A 167 4.99 2.03 14.11
C GLN A 167 5.97 3.19 14.29
N ILE A 168 6.14 4.03 13.27
CA ILE A 168 6.97 5.24 13.36
C ILE A 168 6.43 6.17 14.44
N TYR A 169 5.12 6.45 14.41
CA TYR A 169 4.50 7.33 15.41
C TYR A 169 4.64 6.77 16.83
N LYS A 170 4.35 5.49 17.04
CA LYS A 170 4.49 4.85 18.36
C LYS A 170 5.90 4.90 18.92
N LYS A 171 6.92 4.93 18.06
CA LYS A 171 8.32 4.97 18.48
C LYS A 171 8.86 6.37 18.70
N THR A 172 8.33 7.37 18.00
CA THR A 172 8.96 8.71 17.95
C THR A 172 8.06 9.84 18.38
N GLY A 173 6.75 9.63 18.49
CA GLY A 173 5.75 10.70 18.69
C GLY A 173 5.68 11.73 17.56
N ASN A 174 6.48 11.60 16.48
CA ASN A 174 6.68 12.66 15.51
C ASN A 174 5.58 12.65 14.41
N LEU A 175 4.48 13.36 14.67
CA LEU A 175 3.37 13.51 13.73
C LEU A 175 3.77 14.19 12.42
N ARG A 176 4.71 15.13 12.46
CA ARG A 176 5.17 15.85 11.27
C ARG A 176 5.90 14.91 10.30
N ALA A 177 6.76 14.04 10.81
CA ALA A 177 7.42 13.02 10.00
C ALA A 177 6.39 12.10 9.32
N VAL A 178 5.38 11.64 10.05
CA VAL A 178 4.31 10.81 9.49
C VAL A 178 3.48 11.56 8.44
N GLN A 179 3.17 12.83 8.67
CA GLN A 179 2.45 13.66 7.70
C GLN A 179 3.19 13.73 6.36
N LEU A 180 4.51 13.95 6.40
CA LEU A 180 5.37 14.04 5.21
C LEU A 180 5.41 12.69 4.47
N LEU A 181 5.63 11.58 5.19
CA LEU A 181 5.65 10.23 4.60
C LEU A 181 4.32 9.83 3.97
N LEU A 182 3.20 10.32 4.50
CA LEU A 182 1.87 10.08 3.91
C LEU A 182 1.54 11.07 2.77
N GLY A 183 2.23 12.21 2.69
CA GLY A 183 1.86 13.29 1.76
C GLY A 183 0.52 13.95 2.12
N HIS A 184 0.20 14.05 3.41
CA HIS A 184 -1.01 14.75 3.86
C HIS A 184 -0.80 16.27 3.87
N THR A 185 -1.76 17.02 3.33
CA THR A 185 -1.68 18.48 3.27
C THR A 185 -1.94 19.14 4.62
N LYS A 186 -2.89 18.62 5.39
CA LYS A 186 -3.27 19.13 6.72
C LYS A 186 -2.81 18.18 7.83
N MET A 187 -2.37 18.72 8.96
CA MET A 187 -1.97 17.91 10.13
C MET A 187 -3.16 17.13 10.70
N ASP A 188 -4.35 17.74 10.75
CA ASP A 188 -5.58 17.09 11.24
C ASP A 188 -5.91 15.80 10.49
N SER A 189 -5.55 15.73 9.19
CA SER A 189 -5.72 14.51 8.41
C SER A 189 -4.84 13.38 8.93
N THR A 190 -3.64 13.68 9.42
CA THR A 190 -2.72 12.70 10.01
C THR A 190 -3.17 12.29 11.41
N VAL A 191 -3.61 13.24 12.24
CA VAL A 191 -4.19 12.97 13.57
C VAL A 191 -5.37 12.00 13.45
N ARG A 192 -6.34 12.32 12.60
CA ARG A 192 -7.51 11.45 12.34
C ARG A 192 -7.12 10.11 11.71
N TYR A 193 -6.06 10.07 10.91
CA TYR A 193 -5.61 8.85 10.22
C TYR A 193 -4.89 7.87 11.14
N LEU A 194 -4.15 8.38 12.13
CA LEU A 194 -3.52 7.56 13.16
C LEU A 194 -4.50 7.22 14.28
N GLY A 195 -5.50 8.08 14.52
CA GLY A 195 -6.39 7.96 15.68
C GLY A 195 -5.61 8.27 16.96
N VAL A 196 -4.88 9.38 16.94
CA VAL A 196 -4.13 9.86 18.11
C VAL A 196 -5.14 10.35 19.15
N GLU A 197 -5.12 9.73 20.32
CA GLU A 197 -6.00 10.08 21.44
C GLU A 197 -5.20 10.74 22.58
N LEU A 198 -5.92 11.30 23.56
CA LEU A 198 -5.32 11.92 24.75
C LEU A 198 -4.38 10.95 25.50
N GLU A 199 -4.74 9.67 25.54
CA GLU A 199 -3.96 8.63 26.23
C GLU A 199 -2.60 8.36 25.55
N ASP A 200 -2.50 8.52 24.22
CA ASP A 200 -1.21 8.47 23.53
C ASP A 200 -0.31 9.64 23.95
N ALA A 201 -0.90 10.82 24.20
CA ALA A 201 -0.16 11.99 24.65
C ALA A 201 0.31 11.84 26.11
N LEU A 202 -0.53 11.27 26.98
CA LEU A 202 -0.17 10.98 28.38
C LEU A 202 0.96 9.96 28.46
N ALA A 203 0.90 8.86 27.70
CA ALA A 203 1.96 7.86 27.67
C ALA A 203 3.31 8.43 27.19
N ILE A 204 3.30 9.40 26.27
CA ILE A 204 4.52 10.11 25.84
C ILE A 204 5.06 11.00 26.97
N ALA A 205 4.18 11.70 27.69
CA ALA A 205 4.58 12.56 28.81
C ALA A 205 5.14 11.75 29.98
N GLU A 206 4.50 10.64 30.35
CA GLU A 206 4.97 9.73 31.42
C GLU A 206 6.34 9.12 31.12
N ALA A 207 6.68 8.91 29.85
CA ALA A 207 7.99 8.38 29.46
C ALA A 207 9.14 9.39 29.60
N ILE A 208 8.84 10.66 29.90
CA ILE A 208 9.81 11.73 30.04
C ILE A 208 9.81 12.17 31.52
N GLU A 209 10.75 11.63 32.30
CA GLU A 209 11.06 12.16 33.63
C GLU A 209 11.98 13.38 33.49
N ILE A 210 11.56 14.52 34.04
CA ILE A 210 12.39 15.74 34.19
C ILE A 210 12.56 16.00 35.68
#